data_AF-A0A9D8FN79-F1
#
_entry.id   AF-A0A9D8FN79-F1
#
_cell.length_a   1.000
_cell.length_b   1.000
_cell.length_c   1.000
_cell.angle_alpha   90.00
_cell.angle_beta   90.00
_cell.angle_gamma   90.00
#
_symmetry.space_group_name_H-M   'P 1'
#
loop_
_entity.id
_entity.type
_entity.pdbx_description
1 polymer ?
#
loop_
_entity_poly.entity_id
_entity_poly.type
_entity_poly.pdbx_seq_one_letter_code
_entity_poly.pdbx_strand_id
1 'polypeptide(L)'
;MNQIDMKDSIIKEQCQLFYSAKIEKFEKTNKESADNKLNNLINRVICDDNLKVLNSISNNTINLVITSPPYFNQRDYGEGIGNEKKIDDYIHNLMKVFEQCYRIVSDKGSIVFNIGDKYLDASLQLIPYRFAVEVLKEFDVKLVNEITWIKTNPTPRQYKRRLVSNTEPFFHFVKNKNYYYDYKAFMEEKKKIIEPKPYTKIGSNYFKLIENSDLSDEQKEIAFKELKYAINDVKIGRIDSFRMKIKGIHNALKCRRRLRRRRRKKS
;
A
#
# COMPACT_ATOMS: atom_id res chain seq x y z
N MET A 1 -61.50 21.81 33.66
CA MET A 1 -61.52 20.33 33.83
C MET A 1 -61.13 19.75 32.49
N ASN A 2 -59.83 19.52 32.28
CA ASN A 2 -59.30 19.07 31.00
C ASN A 2 -59.50 17.56 30.89
N GLN A 3 -60.46 17.16 30.06
CA GLN A 3 -60.68 15.76 29.71
C GLN A 3 -59.64 15.39 28.64
N ILE A 4 -58.46 14.95 29.09
CA ILE A 4 -57.49 14.32 28.20
C ILE A 4 -58.07 12.96 27.83
N ASP A 5 -58.45 12.78 26.57
CA ASP A 5 -59.02 11.56 26.04
C ASP A 5 -57.98 10.43 26.12
N MET A 6 -58.15 9.53 27.10
CA MET A 6 -57.25 8.40 27.35
C MET A 6 -57.05 7.51 26.11
N LYS A 7 -57.98 7.52 25.14
CA LYS A 7 -57.86 6.73 23.91
C LYS A 7 -56.77 7.25 22.97
N ASP A 8 -56.59 8.57 22.89
CA ASP A 8 -55.57 9.19 22.02
C ASP A 8 -54.15 9.01 22.54
N SER A 9 -53.98 8.95 23.87
CA SER A 9 -52.69 8.70 24.52
C SER A 9 -52.22 7.25 24.28
N ILE A 10 -53.12 6.28 24.41
CA ILE A 10 -52.80 4.85 24.22
C ILE A 10 -52.46 4.56 22.75
N ILE A 11 -53.19 5.16 21.80
CA ILE A 11 -52.92 4.97 20.36
C ILE A 11 -51.57 5.57 19.98
N LYS A 12 -51.21 6.76 20.49
CA LYS A 12 -49.89 7.36 20.26
C LYS A 12 -48.76 6.48 20.80
N GLU A 13 -48.89 5.97 22.01
CA GLU A 13 -47.87 5.13 22.64
C GLU A 13 -47.68 3.80 21.89
N GLN A 14 -48.77 3.15 21.47
CA GLN A 14 -48.71 1.93 20.66
C GLN A 14 -48.10 2.17 19.27
N CYS A 15 -48.43 3.28 18.61
CA CYS A 15 -47.80 3.66 17.34
C CYS A 15 -46.30 3.90 17.49
N GLN A 16 -45.88 4.53 18.59
CA GLN A 16 -44.46 4.81 18.85
C GLN A 16 -43.68 3.51 19.12
N LEU A 17 -44.22 2.61 19.94
CA LEU A 17 -43.64 1.29 20.20
C LEU A 17 -43.54 0.44 18.92
N PHE A 18 -44.58 0.46 18.08
CA PHE A 18 -44.58 -0.25 16.81
C PHE A 18 -43.52 0.30 15.85
N TYR A 19 -43.37 1.62 15.77
CA TYR A 19 -42.38 2.27 14.91
C TYR A 19 -40.94 1.96 15.36
N SER A 20 -40.68 2.04 16.66
CA SER A 20 -39.38 1.70 17.26
C SER A 20 -39.01 0.23 17.04
N ALA A 21 -39.94 -0.71 17.25
CA ALA A 21 -39.71 -2.13 16.98
C ALA A 21 -39.46 -2.42 15.49
N LYS A 22 -40.12 -1.66 14.59
CA LYS A 22 -39.91 -1.77 13.14
C LYS A 22 -38.54 -1.24 12.73
N ILE A 23 -38.06 -0.15 13.36
CA ILE A 23 -36.70 0.37 13.19
C ILE A 23 -35.67 -0.64 13.68
N GLU A 24 -35.80 -1.15 14.92
CA GLU A 24 -34.87 -2.14 15.47
C GLU A 24 -34.80 -3.41 14.60
N LYS A 25 -35.95 -3.91 14.13
CA LYS A 25 -35.99 -5.08 13.24
C LYS A 25 -35.31 -4.78 11.90
N PHE A 26 -35.52 -3.59 11.33
CA PHE A 26 -34.86 -3.15 10.11
C PHE A 26 -33.33 -3.01 10.28
N GLU A 27 -32.87 -2.41 11.37
CA GLU A 27 -31.45 -2.30 11.72
C GLU A 27 -30.80 -3.67 11.90
N LYS A 28 -31.48 -4.57 12.62
CA LYS A 28 -31.00 -5.94 12.87
C LYS A 28 -30.86 -6.73 11.56
N THR A 29 -31.85 -6.62 10.67
CA THR A 29 -31.82 -7.27 9.35
C THR A 29 -30.70 -6.72 8.45
N ASN A 30 -30.46 -5.40 8.47
CA ASN A 30 -29.36 -4.79 7.72
C ASN A 30 -27.99 -5.20 8.26
N LYS A 31 -27.85 -5.33 9.58
CA LYS A 31 -26.62 -5.78 10.21
C LYS A 31 -26.29 -7.22 9.83
N GLU A 32 -27.28 -8.12 9.87
CA GLU A 32 -27.13 -9.53 9.47
C GLU A 32 -26.74 -9.69 7.99
N SER A 33 -27.32 -8.88 7.10
CA SER A 33 -26.97 -8.83 5.67
C SER A 33 -25.55 -8.31 5.43
N ALA A 34 -25.14 -7.26 6.16
CA ALA A 34 -23.80 -6.70 6.08
C ALA A 34 -22.73 -7.68 6.58
N ASP A 35 -23.01 -8.36 7.70
CA ASP A 35 -22.13 -9.37 8.28
C ASP A 35 -21.96 -10.57 7.34
N ASN A 36 -23.04 -11.02 6.69
CA ASN A 36 -22.98 -12.09 5.68
C ASN A 36 -22.20 -11.69 4.42
N LYS A 37 -22.30 -10.44 3.96
CA LYS A 37 -21.47 -9.94 2.85
C LYS A 37 -19.99 -9.85 3.23
N LEU A 38 -19.67 -9.34 4.43
CA LEU A 38 -18.29 -9.22 4.90
C LEU A 38 -17.64 -10.60 5.07
N ASN A 39 -18.37 -11.57 5.61
CA ASN A 39 -17.90 -12.95 5.78
C ASN A 39 -17.43 -13.59 4.46
N ASN A 40 -18.04 -13.23 3.33
CA ASN A 40 -17.64 -13.70 2.00
C ASN A 40 -16.33 -13.08 1.48
N LEU A 41 -15.82 -12.02 2.12
CA LEU A 41 -14.57 -11.32 1.76
C LEU A 41 -13.39 -11.73 2.66
N ILE A 42 -13.66 -12.26 3.86
CA ILE A 42 -12.64 -12.61 4.84
C ILE A 42 -11.70 -13.70 4.29
N ASN A 43 -10.40 -13.53 4.53
CA ASN A 43 -9.34 -14.48 4.15
C ASN A 43 -9.28 -14.81 2.66
N ARG A 44 -9.70 -13.88 1.79
CA ARG A 44 -9.68 -14.05 0.34
C ARG A 44 -8.95 -12.90 -0.34
N VAL A 45 -8.28 -13.23 -1.45
CA VAL A 45 -7.76 -12.24 -2.39
C VAL A 45 -8.78 -12.04 -3.48
N ILE A 46 -9.30 -10.82 -3.58
CA ILE A 46 -10.29 -10.45 -4.58
C ILE A 46 -9.56 -9.79 -5.75
N CYS A 47 -9.74 -10.34 -6.96
CA CYS A 47 -9.17 -9.79 -8.19
C CYS A 47 -10.27 -9.06 -8.97
N ASP A 48 -10.45 -7.77 -8.68
CA ASP A 48 -11.44 -6.90 -9.32
C ASP A 48 -10.98 -5.44 -9.18
N ASP A 49 -11.75 -4.51 -9.75
CA ASP A 49 -11.56 -3.07 -9.54
C ASP A 49 -11.73 -2.70 -8.06
N ASN A 50 -10.79 -1.91 -7.53
CA ASN A 50 -10.75 -1.63 -6.10
C ASN A 50 -11.95 -0.78 -5.64
N LEU A 51 -12.37 0.22 -6.41
CA LEU A 51 -13.49 1.08 -6.06
C LEU A 51 -14.79 0.29 -6.06
N LYS A 52 -14.99 -0.59 -7.05
CA LYS A 52 -16.13 -1.50 -7.07
C LYS A 52 -16.18 -2.40 -5.83
N VAL A 53 -15.06 -3.00 -5.44
CA VAL A 53 -15.01 -3.86 -4.26
C VAL A 53 -15.24 -3.05 -2.99
N LEU A 54 -14.56 -1.91 -2.82
CA LEU A 54 -14.72 -1.06 -1.64
C LEU A 54 -16.16 -0.58 -1.49
N ASN A 55 -16.83 -0.19 -2.59
CA ASN A 55 -18.24 0.21 -2.61
C ASN A 55 -19.19 -0.90 -2.11
N SER A 56 -18.82 -2.17 -2.27
CA SER A 56 -19.62 -3.30 -1.80
C SER A 56 -19.51 -3.55 -0.29
N ILE A 57 -18.48 -2.99 0.36
CA ILE A 57 -18.22 -3.14 1.80
C ILE A 57 -19.05 -2.13 2.57
N SER A 58 -19.71 -2.56 3.64
CA SER A 58 -20.52 -1.68 4.50
C SER A 58 -19.67 -0.69 5.29
N ASN A 59 -20.26 0.46 5.64
CA ASN A 59 -19.60 1.52 6.41
C ASN A 59 -19.14 0.99 7.79
N ASN A 60 -18.05 1.56 8.32
CA ASN A 60 -17.58 1.31 9.69
C ASN A 60 -17.34 -0.17 10.06
N THR A 61 -16.97 -1.02 9.10
CA THR A 61 -16.75 -2.46 9.31
C THR A 61 -15.29 -2.88 9.39
N ILE A 62 -14.35 -2.05 8.91
CA ILE A 62 -12.93 -2.41 8.82
C ILE A 62 -12.12 -1.75 9.93
N ASN A 63 -11.23 -2.48 10.59
CA ASN A 63 -10.36 -1.92 11.64
C ASN A 63 -9.06 -1.32 11.10
N LEU A 64 -8.52 -1.87 10.02
CA LEU A 64 -7.27 -1.39 9.42
C LEU A 64 -7.34 -1.50 7.90
N VAL A 65 -7.09 -0.39 7.22
CA VAL A 65 -6.76 -0.37 5.80
C VAL A 65 -5.26 -0.09 5.68
N ILE A 66 -4.52 -0.93 4.97
CA ILE A 66 -3.13 -0.68 4.60
C ILE A 66 -2.97 -0.87 3.10
N THR A 67 -2.37 0.11 2.42
CA THR A 67 -2.26 0.06 0.97
C THR A 67 -1.01 0.77 0.45
N SER A 68 -0.51 0.26 -0.69
CA SER A 68 0.49 0.91 -1.53
C SER A 68 -0.07 0.97 -2.96
N PRO A 69 -0.88 2.01 -3.27
CA PRO A 69 -1.50 2.12 -4.59
C PRO A 69 -0.41 2.21 -5.68
N PRO A 70 -0.73 1.92 -6.95
CA PRO A 70 0.22 2.13 -8.03
C PRO A 70 0.80 3.56 -8.01
N TYR A 71 2.12 3.68 -8.02
CA TYR A 71 2.77 4.99 -7.96
C TYR A 71 2.74 5.68 -9.32
N PHE A 72 2.57 7.01 -9.28
CA PHE A 72 2.47 7.86 -10.47
C PHE A 72 3.57 7.58 -11.51
N ASN A 73 3.14 7.11 -12.68
CA ASN A 73 3.97 6.80 -13.85
C ASN A 73 5.21 5.97 -13.52
N GLN A 74 5.14 5.08 -12.52
CA GLN A 74 6.26 4.25 -12.10
C GLN A 74 6.29 2.92 -12.83
N ARG A 75 5.11 2.30 -13.01
CA ARG A 75 4.92 1.05 -13.73
C ARG A 75 3.55 1.06 -14.40
N ASP A 76 3.52 0.59 -15.63
CA ASP A 76 2.29 0.33 -16.37
C ASP A 76 1.78 -1.07 -16.00
N TYR A 77 0.64 -1.10 -15.29
CA TYR A 77 -0.07 -2.31 -14.91
C TYR A 77 -1.32 -2.57 -15.78
N GLY A 78 -1.50 -1.81 -16.86
CA GLY A 78 -2.75 -1.76 -17.63
C GLY A 78 -3.50 -0.45 -17.34
N GLU A 79 -4.81 -0.48 -17.55
CA GLU A 79 -5.70 0.64 -17.22
C GLU A 79 -5.79 0.82 -15.69
N GLY A 80 -5.96 2.06 -15.23
CA GLY A 80 -6.14 2.38 -13.81
C GLY A 80 -5.16 3.42 -13.27
N ILE A 81 -5.24 3.61 -11.94
CA ILE A 81 -4.46 4.59 -11.17
C ILE A 81 -2.96 4.40 -11.42
N GLY A 82 -2.23 5.53 -11.51
CA GLY A 82 -0.79 5.56 -11.71
C GLY A 82 -0.37 5.74 -13.18
N ASN A 83 -1.32 5.83 -14.12
CA ASN A 83 -1.07 6.09 -15.55
C ASN A 83 -1.57 7.47 -16.01
N GLU A 84 -1.99 8.32 -15.08
CA GLU A 84 -2.53 9.65 -15.37
C GLU A 84 -1.47 10.56 -16.02
N LYS A 85 -1.95 11.54 -16.80
CA LYS A 85 -1.08 12.51 -17.47
C LYS A 85 -0.58 13.58 -16.51
N LYS A 86 -1.44 14.02 -15.58
CA LYS A 86 -1.13 15.06 -14.59
C LYS A 86 -1.09 14.45 -13.19
N ILE A 87 -0.27 15.05 -12.32
CA ILE A 87 -0.17 14.66 -10.91
C ILE A 87 -1.51 14.93 -10.20
N ASP A 88 -2.19 16.03 -10.53
CA ASP A 88 -3.46 16.37 -9.88
C ASP A 88 -4.55 15.35 -10.20
N ASP A 89 -4.61 14.84 -11.43
CA ASP A 89 -5.53 13.75 -11.82
C ASP A 89 -5.24 12.47 -11.01
N TYR A 90 -3.96 12.16 -10.79
CA TYR A 90 -3.53 11.03 -9.96
C TYR A 90 -3.94 11.19 -8.50
N ILE A 91 -3.70 12.37 -7.92
CA ILE A 91 -4.11 12.68 -6.55
C ILE A 91 -5.63 12.60 -6.43
N HIS A 92 -6.37 13.17 -7.37
CA HIS A 92 -7.83 13.11 -7.39
C HIS A 92 -8.35 11.65 -7.40
N ASN A 93 -7.73 10.76 -8.17
CA ASN A 93 -8.10 9.35 -8.17
C ASN A 93 -7.71 8.63 -6.85
N LEU A 94 -6.58 8.99 -6.23
CA LEU A 94 -6.24 8.51 -4.90
C LEU A 94 -7.26 8.97 -3.84
N MET A 95 -7.74 10.20 -3.95
CA MET A 95 -8.76 10.75 -3.03
C MET A 95 -10.08 9.98 -3.11
N LYS A 96 -10.50 9.54 -4.30
CA LYS A 96 -11.67 8.64 -4.45
C LYS A 96 -11.49 7.31 -3.73
N VAL A 97 -10.28 6.74 -3.77
CA VAL A 97 -9.98 5.51 -3.02
C VAL A 97 -9.98 5.80 -1.53
N PHE A 98 -9.36 6.90 -1.10
CA PHE A 98 -9.32 7.30 0.30
C PHE A 98 -10.71 7.54 0.88
N GLU A 99 -11.61 8.19 0.13
CA GLU A 99 -13.01 8.38 0.52
C GLU A 99 -13.69 7.04 0.86
N GLN A 100 -13.49 6.02 0.03
CA GLN A 100 -14.04 4.69 0.30
C GLN A 100 -13.36 4.04 1.52
N CYS A 101 -12.06 4.19 1.69
CA CYS A 101 -11.35 3.74 2.89
C CYS A 101 -11.89 4.42 4.16
N TYR A 102 -12.12 5.73 4.11
CA TYR A 102 -12.72 6.51 5.19
C TYR A 102 -14.14 6.04 5.51
N ARG A 103 -14.96 5.75 4.50
CA ARG A 103 -16.31 5.23 4.70
C ARG A 103 -16.34 3.88 5.41
N ILE A 104 -15.49 2.94 5.00
CA ILE A 104 -15.53 1.56 5.50
C ILE A 104 -14.77 1.37 6.82
N VAL A 105 -13.78 2.21 7.14
CA VAL A 105 -13.02 2.09 8.38
C VAL A 105 -13.92 2.45 9.57
N SER A 106 -13.86 1.70 10.66
CA SER A 106 -14.60 2.01 11.89
C SER A 106 -14.03 3.25 12.59
N ASP A 107 -14.78 3.82 13.53
CA ASP A 107 -14.33 4.99 14.31
C ASP A 107 -13.07 4.74 15.13
N LYS A 108 -12.80 3.47 15.45
CA LYS A 108 -11.58 3.03 16.14
C LYS A 108 -10.46 2.61 15.18
N GLY A 109 -10.73 2.59 13.88
CA GLY A 109 -9.82 2.02 12.90
C GLY A 109 -8.80 3.01 12.34
N SER A 110 -7.87 2.46 11.56
CA SER A 110 -6.74 3.18 10.96
C SER A 110 -6.69 3.00 9.46
N ILE A 111 -6.20 4.02 8.75
CA ILE A 111 -5.94 4.00 7.31
C ILE A 111 -4.47 4.32 7.10
N VAL A 112 -3.76 3.46 6.39
CA VAL A 112 -2.32 3.58 6.17
C VAL A 112 -2.00 3.55 4.68
N PHE A 113 -1.40 4.62 4.16
CA PHE A 113 -1.03 4.76 2.76
C PHE A 113 0.48 4.88 2.60
N ASN A 114 1.06 4.01 1.78
CA ASN A 114 2.44 4.13 1.32
C ASN A 114 2.46 4.57 -0.14
N ILE A 115 3.03 5.75 -0.40
CA ILE A 115 3.07 6.34 -1.74
C ILE A 115 4.51 6.70 -2.07
N GLY A 116 4.98 6.27 -3.23
CA GLY A 116 6.29 6.63 -3.74
C GLY A 116 6.24 7.94 -4.53
N ASP A 117 7.29 8.74 -4.40
CA ASP A 117 7.42 9.99 -5.13
C ASP A 117 8.01 9.80 -6.54
N LYS A 118 7.90 10.85 -7.34
CA LYS A 118 8.43 10.92 -8.70
C LYS A 118 9.36 12.11 -8.83
N TYR A 119 10.39 11.93 -9.65
CA TYR A 119 11.15 13.04 -10.21
C TYR A 119 10.63 13.35 -11.61
N LEU A 120 10.25 14.60 -11.85
CA LEU A 120 9.98 15.15 -13.17
C LEU A 120 10.93 16.32 -13.39
N ASP A 121 11.61 16.34 -14.52
CA ASP A 121 12.62 17.35 -14.87
C ASP A 121 13.61 17.65 -13.70
N ALA A 122 14.21 16.59 -13.16
CA ALA A 122 15.12 16.64 -12.00
C ALA A 122 14.54 17.22 -10.69
N SER A 123 13.26 17.60 -10.65
CA SER A 123 12.57 18.10 -9.48
C SER A 123 11.76 17.00 -8.79
N LEU A 124 11.88 16.90 -7.47
CA LEU A 124 11.07 16.00 -6.66
C LEU A 124 9.66 16.59 -6.54
N GLN A 125 8.64 15.78 -6.85
CA GLN A 125 7.28 16.29 -7.03
C GLN A 125 6.48 16.40 -5.72
N LEU A 126 6.97 15.81 -4.62
CA LEU A 126 6.31 15.79 -3.32
C LEU A 126 4.91 15.14 -3.39
N ILE A 127 4.71 14.19 -4.30
CA ILE A 127 3.41 13.54 -4.52
C ILE A 127 2.83 12.94 -3.22
N PRO A 128 3.61 12.22 -2.38
CA PRO A 128 3.08 11.66 -1.14
C PRO A 128 2.54 12.74 -0.20
N TYR A 129 3.25 13.87 -0.07
CA TYR A 129 2.85 14.98 0.80
C TYR A 129 1.69 15.78 0.23
N ARG A 130 1.63 15.98 -1.09
CA ARG A 130 0.46 16.60 -1.74
C ARG A 130 -0.80 15.79 -1.46
N PHE A 131 -0.73 14.46 -1.61
CA PHE A 131 -1.83 13.57 -1.24
C PHE A 131 -2.22 13.72 0.23
N ALA A 132 -1.26 13.66 1.17
CA ALA A 132 -1.56 13.79 2.59
C ALA A 132 -2.22 15.14 2.95
N VAL A 133 -1.77 16.23 2.33
CA VAL A 133 -2.36 17.55 2.50
C VAL A 133 -3.79 17.59 1.97
N GLU A 134 -4.07 17.05 0.78
CA GLU A 134 -5.43 16.99 0.24
C GLU A 134 -6.35 16.13 1.12
N VAL A 135 -5.86 15.02 1.67
CA VAL A 135 -6.60 14.21 2.65
C VAL A 135 -7.02 15.05 3.86
N LEU A 136 -6.10 15.81 4.43
CA LEU A 136 -6.37 16.63 5.64
C LEU A 136 -7.31 17.81 5.36
N LYS A 137 -7.42 18.26 4.11
CA LYS A 137 -8.37 19.32 3.72
C LYS A 137 -9.79 18.80 3.54
N GLU A 138 -9.93 17.64 2.91
CA GLU A 138 -11.22 17.12 2.46
C GLU A 138 -11.91 16.21 3.48
N PHE A 139 -11.15 15.56 4.37
CA PHE A 139 -11.69 14.59 5.33
C PHE A 139 -11.41 15.01 6.77
N ASP A 140 -12.40 14.82 7.65
CA ASP A 140 -12.20 14.93 9.10
C ASP A 140 -11.43 13.70 9.62
N VAL A 141 -10.12 13.78 9.48
CA VAL A 141 -9.14 12.77 9.93
C VAL A 141 -7.97 13.44 10.63
N LYS A 142 -7.22 12.65 11.39
CA LYS A 142 -5.96 13.03 12.01
C LYS A 142 -4.83 12.23 11.36
N LEU A 143 -3.79 12.89 10.92
CA LEU A 143 -2.52 12.25 10.56
C LEU A 143 -1.71 12.01 11.84
N VAL A 144 -1.64 10.76 12.30
CA VAL A 144 -0.99 10.36 13.55
C VAL A 144 0.52 10.25 13.36
N ASN A 145 0.96 9.60 12.28
CA ASN A 145 2.37 9.43 11.98
C ASN A 145 2.66 9.50 10.48
N GLU A 146 3.84 10.03 10.18
CA GLU A 146 4.59 9.75 8.95
C GLU A 146 5.70 8.76 9.30
N ILE A 147 5.51 7.50 8.94
CA ILE A 147 6.50 6.44 9.18
C ILE A 147 7.43 6.37 7.97
N THR A 148 8.74 6.49 8.18
CA THR A 148 9.72 6.37 7.11
C THR A 148 10.14 4.91 6.92
N TRP A 149 9.73 4.30 5.81
CA TRP A 149 10.22 2.98 5.43
C TRP A 149 11.59 3.07 4.77
N ILE A 150 12.63 2.60 5.48
CA ILE A 150 14.00 2.52 4.98
C ILE A 150 14.20 1.19 4.23
N LYS A 151 14.52 1.28 2.94
CA LYS A 151 14.89 0.13 2.12
C LYS A 151 16.36 -0.20 2.37
N THR A 152 16.63 -1.33 3.03
CA THR A 152 17.98 -1.76 3.42
C THR A 152 18.87 -2.16 2.23
N ASN A 153 18.28 -2.57 1.10
CA ASN A 153 19.02 -3.00 -0.10
C ASN A 153 18.44 -2.35 -1.38
N PRO A 154 18.60 -1.02 -1.55
CA PRO A 154 18.10 -0.32 -2.72
C PRO A 154 18.89 -0.74 -3.96
N THR A 155 18.24 -0.77 -5.13
CA THR A 155 18.98 -1.05 -6.36
C THR A 155 20.03 0.06 -6.58
N PRO A 156 21.32 -0.28 -6.75
CA PRO A 156 22.34 0.71 -7.00
C PRO A 156 22.06 1.37 -8.36
N ARG A 157 21.68 2.65 -8.29
CA ARG A 157 21.45 3.49 -9.47
C ARG A 157 22.27 4.76 -9.30
N GLN A 158 23.18 5.02 -10.22
CA GLN A 158 23.88 6.29 -10.24
C GLN A 158 23.03 7.33 -10.99
N TYR A 159 22.76 8.45 -10.33
CA TYR A 159 22.20 9.64 -10.96
C TYR A 159 23.26 10.75 -10.83
N LYS A 160 23.49 11.54 -11.88
CA LYS A 160 24.54 12.57 -11.88
C LYS A 160 24.26 13.75 -10.95
N ARG A 161 22.97 14.03 -10.67
CA ARG A 161 22.52 15.27 -10.01
C ARG A 161 21.61 15.03 -8.81
N ARG A 162 21.57 13.79 -8.27
CA ARG A 162 20.75 13.46 -7.10
C ARG A 162 21.18 12.16 -6.44
N LEU A 163 20.76 11.98 -5.19
CA LEU A 163 20.90 10.72 -4.46
C LEU A 163 19.84 9.70 -4.88
N VAL A 164 20.12 8.44 -4.57
CA VAL A 164 19.13 7.35 -4.68
C VAL A 164 18.19 7.48 -3.50
N SER A 165 16.92 7.75 -3.77
CA SER A 165 15.88 7.60 -2.75
C SER A 165 15.80 6.13 -2.34
N ASN A 166 16.07 5.87 -1.06
CA ASN A 166 15.96 4.58 -0.40
C ASN A 166 14.89 4.59 0.69
N THR A 167 14.13 5.67 0.82
CA THR A 167 13.05 5.82 1.78
C THR A 167 11.71 6.06 1.10
N GLU A 168 10.63 5.60 1.72
CA GLU A 168 9.25 5.93 1.33
C GLU A 168 8.39 6.20 2.56
N PRO A 169 7.48 7.19 2.53
CA PRO A 169 6.60 7.47 3.65
C PRO A 169 5.41 6.52 3.70
N PHE A 170 4.99 6.18 4.92
CA PHE A 170 3.70 5.60 5.26
C PHE A 170 2.95 6.64 6.09
N PHE A 171 1.83 7.13 5.58
CA PHE A 171 0.96 8.05 6.32
C PHE A 171 -0.11 7.26 7.06
N HIS A 172 -0.19 7.43 8.37
CA HIS A 172 -1.18 6.80 9.24
C HIS A 172 -2.26 7.80 9.64
N PHE A 173 -3.44 7.64 9.05
CA PHE A 173 -4.63 8.44 9.31
C PHE A 173 -5.62 7.69 10.22
N VAL A 174 -6.34 8.44 11.04
CA VAL A 174 -7.44 7.95 11.89
C VAL A 174 -8.60 8.93 11.86
N LYS A 175 -9.83 8.46 12.04
CA LYS A 175 -11.02 9.33 12.07
C LYS A 175 -11.00 10.31 13.23
N ASN A 176 -10.64 9.83 14.42
CA ASN A 176 -10.71 10.62 15.63
C ASN A 176 -9.72 10.10 16.69
N LYS A 177 -9.71 10.74 17.86
CA LYS A 177 -8.77 10.44 18.97
C LYS A 177 -9.00 9.08 19.66
N ASN A 178 -10.14 8.43 19.43
CA ASN A 178 -10.51 7.18 20.08
C ASN A 178 -10.08 5.94 19.26
N TYR A 179 -9.12 6.11 18.34
CA TYR A 179 -8.57 5.01 17.55
C TYR A 179 -7.86 3.98 18.44
N TYR A 180 -7.90 2.73 18.00
CA TYR A 180 -7.18 1.65 18.66
C TYR A 180 -5.68 1.75 18.34
N TYR A 181 -4.85 1.74 19.38
CA TYR A 181 -3.39 1.79 19.26
C TYR A 181 -2.72 0.99 20.38
N ASP A 182 -2.20 -0.20 20.03
CA ASP A 182 -1.53 -1.07 20.99
C ASP A 182 -0.01 -0.95 20.88
N TYR A 183 0.52 0.08 21.54
CA TYR A 183 1.97 0.29 21.59
C TYR A 183 2.69 -0.77 22.45
N LYS A 184 1.98 -1.42 23.38
CA LYS A 184 2.57 -2.45 24.24
C LYS A 184 2.88 -3.70 23.43
N ALA A 185 1.95 -4.13 22.58
CA ALA A 185 2.20 -5.24 21.64
C ALA A 185 3.43 -4.99 20.76
N PHE A 186 3.64 -3.75 20.30
CA PHE A 186 4.85 -3.38 19.56
C PHE A 186 6.13 -3.45 20.41
N MET A 187 6.08 -2.98 21.67
CA MET A 187 7.23 -3.03 22.58
C MET A 187 7.59 -4.46 23.03
N GLU A 188 6.59 -5.33 23.14
CA GLU A 188 6.76 -6.75 23.49
C GLU A 188 7.25 -7.60 22.32
N GLU A 189 7.12 -7.11 21.08
CA GLU A 189 7.60 -7.80 19.89
C GLU A 189 9.13 -7.90 19.93
N LYS A 190 9.63 -9.05 20.37
CA LYS A 190 11.05 -9.39 20.27
C LYS A 190 11.42 -9.39 18.79
N LYS A 191 12.45 -8.61 18.41
CA LYS A 191 13.07 -8.73 17.08
C LYS A 191 13.32 -10.21 16.80
N LYS A 192 12.62 -10.76 15.81
CA LYS A 192 12.96 -12.10 15.30
C LYS A 192 14.44 -12.05 14.95
N ILE A 193 15.25 -12.82 15.67
CA ILE A 193 16.60 -13.13 15.22
C ILE A 193 16.39 -13.89 13.91
N ILE A 194 16.60 -13.20 12.80
CA ILE A 194 16.58 -13.86 11.50
C ILE A 194 17.81 -14.74 11.52
N GLU A 195 17.62 -16.03 11.79
CA GLU A 195 18.71 -16.98 11.64
C GLU A 195 19.30 -16.79 10.24
N PRO A 196 20.63 -16.65 10.09
CA PRO A 196 21.24 -16.49 8.80
C PRO A 196 20.84 -17.70 7.96
N LYS A 197 19.97 -17.47 6.96
CA LYS A 197 19.54 -18.54 6.07
C LYS A 197 20.82 -19.22 5.54
N PRO A 198 20.89 -20.56 5.48
CA PRO A 198 22.06 -21.26 4.94
C PRO A 198 22.13 -20.97 3.44
N TYR A 199 22.78 -19.87 3.11
CA TYR A 199 22.78 -19.32 1.78
C TYR A 199 23.85 -20.00 0.94
N THR A 200 23.63 -21.26 0.55
CA THR A 200 24.54 -21.99 -0.35
C THR A 200 24.59 -21.40 -1.77
N LYS A 201 23.68 -20.45 -2.10
CA LYS A 201 23.53 -19.88 -3.45
C LYS A 201 23.61 -18.34 -3.54
N ILE A 202 24.11 -17.59 -2.55
CA ILE A 202 24.27 -16.12 -2.71
C ILE A 202 25.18 -15.83 -3.89
N GLY A 203 24.76 -14.92 -4.76
CA GLY A 203 25.58 -14.42 -5.86
C GLY A 203 25.75 -15.37 -7.05
N SER A 204 25.31 -16.63 -6.95
CA SER A 204 25.42 -17.64 -8.02
C SER A 204 24.88 -17.17 -9.38
N ASN A 205 23.74 -16.47 -9.37
CA ASN A 205 23.18 -15.87 -10.58
C ASN A 205 24.04 -14.72 -11.13
N TYR A 206 24.71 -13.94 -10.28
CA TYR A 206 25.58 -12.85 -10.73
C TYR A 206 26.87 -13.37 -11.36
N PHE A 207 27.45 -14.48 -10.88
CA PHE A 207 28.60 -15.10 -11.54
C PHE A 207 28.28 -15.45 -13.00
N LYS A 208 27.16 -16.14 -13.22
CA LYS A 208 26.67 -16.47 -14.58
C LYS A 208 26.41 -15.23 -15.42
N LEU A 209 25.88 -14.16 -14.82
CA LEU A 209 25.63 -12.91 -15.54
C LEU A 209 26.94 -12.25 -15.97
N ILE A 210 27.95 -12.17 -15.10
CA ILE A 210 29.26 -11.57 -15.42
C ILE A 210 29.95 -12.36 -16.54
N GLU A 211 29.96 -13.69 -16.44
CA GLU A 211 30.59 -14.57 -17.41
C GLU A 211 30.01 -14.38 -18.82
N ASN A 212 28.67 -14.39 -18.91
CA ASN A 212 27.92 -14.24 -20.17
C ASN A 212 27.75 -12.77 -20.62
N SER A 213 28.52 -11.84 -20.08
CA SER A 213 28.43 -10.41 -20.42
C SER A 213 29.43 -9.99 -21.47
N ASP A 214 29.12 -8.88 -22.14
CA ASP A 214 29.98 -8.22 -23.14
C ASP A 214 31.09 -7.36 -22.48
N LEU A 215 31.38 -7.56 -21.19
CA LEU A 215 32.47 -6.87 -20.49
C LEU A 215 33.84 -7.37 -20.98
N SER A 216 34.86 -6.51 -20.95
CA SER A 216 36.26 -6.95 -21.16
C SER A 216 36.71 -7.90 -20.06
N ASP A 217 37.76 -8.68 -20.30
CA ASP A 217 38.28 -9.64 -19.31
C ASP A 217 38.69 -8.95 -18.00
N GLU A 218 39.37 -7.81 -18.10
CA GLU A 218 39.72 -6.96 -16.95
C GLU A 218 38.47 -6.50 -16.17
N GLN A 219 37.41 -6.10 -16.87
CA GLN A 219 36.14 -5.70 -16.24
C GLN A 219 35.42 -6.88 -15.57
N LYS A 220 35.49 -8.08 -16.16
CA LYS A 220 34.94 -9.30 -15.56
C LYS A 220 35.69 -9.65 -14.29
N GLU A 221 37.02 -9.55 -14.29
CA GLU A 221 37.85 -9.82 -13.11
C GLU A 221 37.49 -8.89 -11.94
N ILE A 222 37.40 -7.58 -12.20
CA ILE A 222 36.96 -6.59 -11.21
C ILE A 222 35.55 -6.93 -10.70
N ALA A 223 34.60 -7.24 -11.60
CA ALA A 223 33.24 -7.58 -11.20
C ALA A 223 33.14 -8.85 -10.34
N PHE A 224 33.96 -9.87 -10.64
CA PHE A 224 34.03 -11.08 -9.81
C PHE A 224 34.63 -10.81 -8.44
N LYS A 225 35.68 -9.96 -8.37
CA LYS A 225 36.29 -9.54 -7.11
C LYS A 225 35.29 -8.80 -6.21
N GLU A 226 34.58 -7.82 -6.75
CA GLU A 226 33.52 -7.09 -6.03
C GLU A 226 32.38 -8.00 -5.56
N LEU A 227 31.95 -8.94 -6.41
CA LEU A 227 30.92 -9.92 -6.06
C LEU A 227 31.36 -10.80 -4.88
N LYS A 228 32.62 -11.24 -4.85
CA LYS A 228 33.17 -12.03 -3.73
C LYS A 228 33.21 -11.22 -2.43
N TYR A 229 33.59 -9.95 -2.47
CA TYR A 229 33.56 -9.08 -1.28
C TYR A 229 32.14 -8.92 -0.73
N ALA A 230 31.16 -8.62 -1.59
CA ALA A 230 29.76 -8.49 -1.17
C ALA A 230 29.19 -9.80 -0.59
N ILE A 231 29.57 -10.96 -1.14
CA ILE A 231 29.20 -12.27 -0.57
C ILE A 231 29.81 -12.44 0.83
N ASN A 232 31.07 -12.06 1.00
CA ASN A 232 31.77 -12.17 2.28
C ASN A 232 31.12 -11.28 3.35
N ASP A 233 30.79 -10.02 3.02
CA ASP A 233 30.12 -9.10 3.93
C ASP A 233 28.76 -9.64 4.42
N VAL A 234 28.02 -10.34 3.56
CA VAL A 234 26.78 -11.04 3.98
C VAL A 234 27.09 -12.21 4.92
N LYS A 235 28.11 -13.02 4.60
CA LYS A 235 28.47 -14.20 5.42
C LYS A 235 28.92 -13.83 6.82
N ILE A 236 29.67 -12.74 6.98
CA ILE A 236 30.16 -12.26 8.27
C ILE A 236 29.13 -11.38 9.01
N GLY A 237 27.92 -11.19 8.45
CA GLY A 237 26.87 -10.39 9.06
C GLY A 237 27.09 -8.88 9.03
N ARG A 238 28.01 -8.38 8.20
CA ARG A 238 28.24 -6.94 8.03
C ARG A 238 27.09 -6.26 7.29
N ILE A 239 26.46 -6.97 6.35
CA ILE A 239 25.26 -6.53 5.62
C ILE A 239 24.25 -7.68 5.50
N ASP A 240 22.95 -7.38 5.52
CA ASP A 240 21.90 -8.42 5.44
C ASP A 240 21.85 -9.11 4.06
N SER A 241 22.07 -8.34 3.00
CA SER A 241 22.02 -8.79 1.60
C SER A 241 22.61 -7.72 0.67
N PHE A 242 22.91 -8.08 -0.58
CA PHE A 242 23.34 -7.12 -1.61
C PHE A 242 22.56 -7.25 -2.92
N ARG A 243 22.57 -6.17 -3.72
CA ARG A 243 22.11 -6.16 -5.11
C ARG A 243 23.20 -5.54 -5.97
N MET A 244 23.52 -6.20 -7.08
CA MET A 244 24.54 -5.74 -8.01
C MET A 244 23.89 -5.42 -9.35
N LYS A 245 24.40 -4.38 -10.04
CA LYS A 245 23.96 -4.02 -11.38
C LYS A 245 25.15 -4.06 -12.33
N ILE A 246 25.15 -5.02 -13.24
CA ILE A 246 26.19 -5.17 -14.25
C ILE A 246 25.83 -4.32 -15.48
N LYS A 247 26.78 -3.51 -15.95
CA LYS A 247 26.63 -2.62 -17.11
C LYS A 247 26.30 -3.46 -18.36
N GLY A 248 25.41 -2.97 -19.23
CA GLY A 248 24.97 -3.67 -20.46
C GLY A 248 23.87 -4.73 -20.25
N ILE A 249 23.96 -5.56 -19.21
CA ILE A 249 23.08 -6.75 -19.07
C ILE A 249 21.64 -6.41 -18.64
N HIS A 250 21.48 -5.55 -17.63
CA HIS A 250 20.15 -5.27 -17.08
C HIS A 250 19.28 -4.37 -17.98
N ASN A 251 19.87 -3.69 -18.98
CA ASN A 251 19.13 -2.94 -19.99
C ASN A 251 18.61 -3.86 -21.11
N ALA A 252 19.37 -4.90 -21.51
CA ALA A 252 18.98 -5.86 -22.55
C ALA A 252 17.79 -6.75 -22.13
N LEU A 253 17.72 -7.16 -20.86
CA LEU A 253 16.60 -7.95 -20.31
C LEU A 253 15.26 -7.21 -20.33
N LYS A 254 15.26 -5.89 -20.09
CA LYS A 254 14.06 -5.03 -20.23
C LYS A 254 13.62 -4.92 -21.69
N CYS A 255 14.57 -4.80 -22.62
CA CYS A 255 14.29 -4.70 -24.05
C CYS A 255 13.71 -6.01 -24.63
N ARG A 256 14.31 -7.17 -24.28
CA ARG A 256 13.81 -8.50 -24.68
C ARG A 256 12.41 -8.82 -24.13
N ARG A 257 12.10 -8.42 -22.89
CA ARG A 257 10.75 -8.56 -22.31
C ARG A 257 9.70 -7.66 -23.00
N ARG A 258 10.08 -6.45 -23.42
CA ARG A 258 9.22 -5.56 -24.23
C ARG A 258 8.90 -6.14 -25.61
N LEU A 259 9.90 -6.73 -26.29
CA LEU A 259 9.73 -7.38 -27.60
C LEU A 259 8.86 -8.64 -27.52
N ARG A 260 9.03 -9.49 -26.49
CA ARG A 260 8.17 -10.67 -26.27
C ARG A 260 6.70 -10.29 -25.97
N ARG A 261 6.45 -9.21 -25.22
CA ARG A 261 5.08 -8.71 -24.96
C ARG A 261 4.42 -8.11 -26.20
N ARG A 262 5.17 -7.45 -27.07
CA ARG A 262 4.65 -6.95 -28.36
C ARG A 262 4.28 -8.07 -29.33
N ARG A 263 5.01 -9.18 -29.34
CA ARG A 263 4.68 -10.36 -30.16
C ARG A 263 3.43 -11.09 -29.68
N ARG A 264 3.20 -11.19 -28.36
CA ARG A 264 1.98 -11.79 -27.77
C ARG A 264 0.70 -10.94 -27.89
N LYS A 265 0.81 -9.65 -28.23
CA LYS A 265 -0.35 -8.78 -28.50
C LYS A 265 -0.74 -8.73 -29.99
N LYS A 266 0.03 -9.41 -30.86
CA LYS A 266 -0.19 -9.48 -32.32
C LYS A 266 -0.56 -10.90 -32.80
N SER A 267 -0.77 -11.82 -31.87
CA SER A 267 -1.26 -13.19 -32.03
C SER A 267 -2.52 -13.33 -31.22
#